data_AF-D8RKQ8-F1
#
_entry.id   AF-D8RKQ8-F1
#
_cell.length_a   1.000
_cell.length_b   1.000
_cell.length_c   1.000
_cell.angle_alpha   90.00
_cell.angle_beta   90.00
_cell.angle_gamma   90.00
#
_symmetry.space_group_name_H-M   'P 1'
#
loop_
_entity.id
_entity.type
_entity.pdbx_description
1 polymer ?
#
loop_
_entity_poly.entity_id
_entity_poly.type
_entity_poly.pdbx_seq_one_letter_code
_entity_poly.pdbx_strand_id
1 'polypeptide(L)'
;QPMASEQLLSDKDSEDELDDAIASLEDCRMLDDFVDVTKDEKDVMHRWNDFVRRQRVIADGHCPWACQAFVKLHAEEFRKSPSLRRCFMFLLVKFWNNHLIDGQVMNDCLSTIDVLGH
;
A
#
# COMPACT_ATOMS: atom_id res chain seq x y z
N GLN A 1 17.40 26.13 -18.28
CA GLN A 1 18.31 26.78 -17.32
C GLN A 1 19.51 25.85 -17.11
N PRO A 2 20.75 26.36 -17.01
CA PRO A 2 21.88 25.49 -16.70
C PRO A 2 21.78 25.03 -15.24
N MET A 3 21.96 23.73 -15.01
CA MET A 3 21.95 23.12 -13.67
C MET A 3 23.03 23.78 -12.80
N ALA A 4 22.65 24.30 -11.63
CA ALA A 4 23.58 24.93 -10.72
C ALA A 4 24.55 23.87 -10.14
N SER A 5 25.85 24.19 -10.10
CA SER A 5 26.92 23.27 -9.69
C SER A 5 26.77 22.66 -8.29
N GLU A 6 25.94 23.26 -7.43
CA GLU A 6 25.59 22.75 -6.10
C GLU A 6 24.63 21.56 -6.13
N GLN A 7 23.77 21.43 -7.16
CA GLN A 7 22.90 20.26 -7.31
C GLN A 7 23.65 19.02 -7.81
N LEU A 8 24.80 19.20 -8.47
CA LEU A 8 25.64 18.11 -8.98
C LEU A 8 26.46 17.43 -7.86
N LEU A 9 26.65 18.11 -6.73
CA LEU A 9 27.37 17.61 -5.55
C LEU A 9 26.43 17.00 -4.49
N SER A 10 25.12 17.13 -4.69
CA SER A 10 24.15 16.42 -3.87
C SER A 10 23.91 15.05 -4.53
N ASP A 11 24.34 13.96 -3.89
CA ASP A 11 23.97 12.58 -4.27
C ASP A 11 22.44 12.31 -4.15
N LYS A 12 21.61 13.35 -3.98
CA LYS A 12 20.16 13.28 -4.04
C LYS A 12 19.72 13.44 -5.48
N ASP A 13 19.58 12.31 -6.15
CA ASP A 13 18.89 12.26 -7.43
C ASP A 13 17.37 12.35 -7.20
N SER A 14 16.73 13.32 -7.86
CA SER A 14 15.28 13.50 -7.85
C SER A 14 14.56 12.67 -8.93
N GLU A 15 15.31 11.91 -9.75
CA GLU A 15 14.78 11.01 -10.78
C GLU A 15 13.86 9.91 -10.18
N ASP A 16 14.25 9.29 -9.06
CA ASP A 16 13.46 8.25 -8.38
C ASP A 16 12.05 8.72 -7.96
N GLU A 17 11.90 10.00 -7.58
CA GLU A 17 10.59 10.55 -7.17
C GLU A 17 9.63 10.73 -8.36
N LEU A 18 10.17 11.03 -9.54
CA LEU A 18 9.40 11.19 -10.77
C LEU A 18 8.87 9.84 -11.28
N ASP A 19 9.70 8.80 -11.21
CA ASP A 19 9.34 7.45 -11.62
C ASP A 19 8.23 6.86 -10.74
N ASP A 20 8.27 7.11 -9.43
CA ASP A 20 7.22 6.70 -8.49
C ASP A 20 5.85 7.30 -8.85
N ALA A 21 5.83 8.57 -9.26
CA ALA A 21 4.59 9.26 -9.65
C ALA A 21 4.02 8.70 -10.95
N ILE A 22 4.87 8.38 -11.93
CA ILE A 22 4.45 7.77 -13.19
C ILE A 22 3.89 6.37 -12.94
N ALA A 23 4.60 5.54 -12.18
CA ALA A 23 4.15 4.19 -11.84
C ALA A 23 2.81 4.18 -11.09
N SER A 24 2.58 5.13 -10.18
CA SER A 24 1.28 5.27 -9.51
C SER A 24 0.15 5.64 -10.47
N LEU A 25 0.41 6.48 -11.48
CA LEU A 25 -0.59 6.87 -12.47
C LEU A 25 -0.93 5.75 -13.43
N GLU A 26 0.06 4.95 -13.84
CA GLU A 26 -0.14 3.78 -14.70
C GLU A 26 -0.93 2.68 -13.98
N ASP A 27 -0.63 2.41 -12.71
CA ASP A 27 -1.39 1.48 -11.89
C ASP A 27 -2.86 1.90 -11.77
N CYS A 28 -3.12 3.19 -11.48
CA CYS A 28 -4.47 3.77 -11.48
C CYS A 28 -5.23 3.47 -12.76
N ARG A 29 -4.60 3.70 -13.91
CA ARG A 29 -5.20 3.45 -15.22
C ARG A 29 -5.45 1.98 -15.49
N MET A 30 -4.52 1.10 -15.14
CA MET A 30 -4.68 -0.33 -15.40
C MET A 30 -5.81 -0.96 -14.57
N LEU A 31 -5.96 -0.60 -13.29
CA LEU A 31 -7.04 -1.21 -12.51
C LEU A 31 -8.42 -0.68 -12.91
N ASP A 32 -8.51 0.55 -13.42
CA ASP A 32 -9.77 1.14 -13.87
C ASP A 32 -10.44 0.32 -15.00
N ASP A 33 -9.65 -0.39 -15.81
CA ASP A 33 -10.15 -1.23 -16.92
C ASP A 33 -10.83 -2.54 -16.46
N PHE A 34 -10.66 -2.97 -15.20
CA PHE A 34 -11.35 -4.17 -14.69
C PHE A 34 -12.82 -3.89 -14.36
N VAL A 35 -13.74 -4.43 -15.15
CA VAL A 35 -15.19 -4.24 -14.99
C VAL A 35 -15.80 -5.10 -13.88
N ASP A 36 -15.10 -6.15 -13.46
CA ASP A 36 -15.53 -7.12 -12.44
C ASP A 36 -14.99 -6.80 -11.04
N VAL A 37 -14.15 -5.78 -10.90
CA VAL A 37 -13.59 -5.33 -9.62
C VAL A 37 -14.34 -4.09 -9.15
N THR A 38 -14.83 -4.13 -7.90
CA THR A 38 -15.57 -3.00 -7.32
C THR A 38 -14.64 -1.80 -7.05
N LYS A 39 -15.22 -0.60 -6.98
CA LYS A 39 -14.45 0.64 -6.71
C LYS A 39 -13.64 0.55 -5.41
N ASP A 40 -14.20 -0.03 -4.36
CA ASP A 40 -13.54 -0.16 -3.06
C ASP A 40 -12.41 -1.19 -3.08
N GLU A 41 -12.55 -2.26 -3.87
CA GLU A 41 -11.46 -3.21 -4.10
C GLU A 41 -10.31 -2.56 -4.86
N LYS A 42 -10.62 -1.79 -5.92
CA LYS A 42 -9.60 -1.02 -6.65
C LYS A 42 -8.87 -0.03 -5.74
N ASP A 43 -9.59 0.70 -4.89
CA ASP A 43 -8.97 1.66 -3.95
C ASP A 43 -7.98 0.97 -3.00
N VAL A 44 -8.35 -0.18 -2.43
CA VAL A 44 -7.44 -0.97 -1.58
C VAL A 44 -6.24 -1.47 -2.38
N MET A 45 -6.45 -1.96 -3.60
CA MET A 45 -5.36 -2.43 -4.46
C MET A 45 -4.39 -1.30 -4.83
N HIS A 46 -4.89 -0.11 -5.21
CA HIS A 46 -4.05 1.04 -5.52
C HIS A 46 -3.21 1.48 -4.34
N ARG A 47 -3.83 1.63 -3.17
CA ARG A 47 -3.13 2.03 -1.95
C ARG A 47 -2.05 1.01 -1.58
N TRP A 48 -2.36 -0.28 -1.70
CA TRP A 48 -1.39 -1.33 -1.44
C TRP A 48 -0.23 -1.31 -2.42
N ASN A 49 -0.48 -1.19 -3.72
CA ASN A 49 0.58 -1.13 -4.73
C ASN A 49 1.47 0.11 -4.54
N ASP A 50 0.86 1.26 -4.26
CA ASP A 50 1.61 2.48 -3.95
C ASP A 50 2.49 2.32 -2.71
N PHE A 51 1.95 1.72 -1.65
CA PHE A 51 2.70 1.42 -0.44
C PHE A 51 3.87 0.47 -0.69
N VAL A 52 3.64 -0.65 -1.39
CA VAL A 52 4.66 -1.65 -1.72
C VAL A 52 5.81 -1.05 -2.50
N ARG A 53 5.50 -0.18 -3.48
CA ARG A 53 6.51 0.51 -4.30
C ARG A 53 7.33 1.47 -3.45
N ARG A 54 6.67 2.40 -2.74
CA ARG A 54 7.33 3.42 -1.90
C ARG A 54 8.18 2.82 -0.78
N GLN A 55 7.72 1.73 -0.19
CA GLN A 55 8.43 1.03 0.90
C GLN A 55 9.38 -0.06 0.40
N ARG A 56 9.49 -0.25 -0.93
CA ARG A 56 10.37 -1.22 -1.59
C ARG A 56 10.21 -2.63 -1.01
N VAL A 57 8.96 -3.08 -0.88
CA VAL A 57 8.61 -4.41 -0.37
C VAL A 57 8.93 -5.45 -1.45
N ILE A 58 10.15 -5.98 -1.43
CA ILE A 58 10.69 -6.86 -2.49
C ILE A 58 10.72 -8.36 -2.14
N ALA A 59 10.49 -8.74 -0.87
CA ALA A 59 10.62 -10.12 -0.40
C ALA A 59 9.40 -10.54 0.40
N ASP A 60 9.00 -11.80 0.30
CA ASP A 60 7.86 -12.37 1.01
C ASP A 60 7.97 -12.19 2.53
N GLY A 61 9.19 -12.29 3.07
CA GLY A 61 9.48 -12.05 4.48
C GLY A 61 9.16 -10.62 4.96
N HIS A 62 8.98 -9.66 4.05
CA HIS A 62 8.56 -8.30 4.38
C HIS A 62 7.04 -8.15 4.50
N CYS A 63 6.25 -9.08 3.94
CA CYS A 63 4.78 -8.99 3.95
C CYS A 63 4.17 -8.84 5.35
N PRO A 64 4.62 -9.56 6.40
CA PRO A 64 4.12 -9.37 7.76
C PRO A 64 4.26 -7.94 8.26
N TRP A 65 5.46 -7.37 8.11
CA TRP A 65 5.75 -6.00 8.51
C TRP A 65 4.98 -5.00 7.65
N ALA A 66 4.94 -5.21 6.33
CA ALA A 66 4.26 -4.33 5.38
C ALA A 66 2.76 -4.24 5.68
N CYS A 67 2.09 -5.35 6.02
CA CYS A 67 0.68 -5.35 6.41
C CYS A 67 0.43 -4.49 7.65
N GLN A 68 1.28 -4.64 8.68
CA GLN A 68 1.16 -3.87 9.92
C GLN A 68 1.47 -2.39 9.73
N ALA A 69 2.43 -2.04 8.87
CA ALA A 69 2.75 -0.66 8.56
C ALA A 69 1.64 0.00 7.70
N PHE A 70 1.14 -0.72 6.70
CA PHE A 70 0.03 -0.27 5.85
C PHE A 70 -1.25 0.00 6.64
N VAL A 71 -1.63 -0.92 7.55
CA VAL A 71 -2.84 -0.72 8.34
C VAL A 71 -2.69 0.46 9.30
N LYS A 72 -1.50 0.72 9.87
CA LYS A 72 -1.26 1.90 10.71
C LYS A 72 -1.41 3.19 9.94
N LEU A 73 -1.00 3.22 8.67
CA LEU A 73 -1.13 4.38 7.80
C LEU A 73 -2.59 4.69 7.42
N HIS A 74 -3.41 3.67 7.26
CA HIS A 74 -4.80 3.80 6.75
C HIS A 74 -5.89 3.39 7.75
N ALA A 75 -5.55 3.25 9.03
CA ALA A 75 -6.46 2.75 10.07
C ALA A 75 -7.72 3.63 10.20
N GLU A 76 -7.55 4.94 10.06
CA GLU A 76 -8.64 5.91 10.18
C GLU A 76 -9.67 5.75 9.06
N GLU A 77 -9.20 5.60 7.82
CA GLU A 77 -10.04 5.39 6.64
C GLU A 77 -10.78 4.06 6.72
N PHE A 78 -10.10 2.99 7.14
CA PHE A 78 -10.74 1.69 7.34
C PHE A 78 -11.79 1.72 8.45
N ARG A 79 -11.63 2.56 9.48
CA ARG A 79 -12.66 2.71 10.51
C ARG A 79 -13.88 3.46 10.01
N LYS A 80 -13.67 4.52 9.23
CA LYS A 80 -14.75 5.33 8.65
C LYS A 80 -15.52 4.61 7.56
N SER A 81 -14.87 3.69 6.83
CA SER A 81 -15.47 2.98 5.70
C SER A 81 -15.48 1.46 5.93
N PRO A 82 -16.63 0.89 6.35
CA PRO A 82 -16.78 -0.55 6.55
C PRO A 82 -16.52 -1.40 5.30
N SER A 83 -16.78 -0.86 4.10
CA SER A 83 -16.53 -1.55 2.84
C SER A 83 -15.03 -1.64 2.53
N LEU A 84 -14.27 -0.56 2.70
CA LEU A 84 -12.80 -0.58 2.55
C LEU A 84 -12.14 -1.52 3.56
N ARG A 85 -12.61 -1.52 4.82
CA ARG A 85 -12.16 -2.50 5.83
C ARG A 85 -12.39 -3.94 5.37
N ARG A 86 -13.56 -4.24 4.81
CA ARG A 86 -13.87 -5.58 4.28
C ARG A 86 -12.96 -5.94 3.10
N CYS A 87 -12.72 -5.03 2.17
CA CYS A 87 -11.79 -5.23 1.06
C CYS A 87 -10.37 -5.51 1.56
N PHE A 88 -9.91 -4.78 2.58
CA PHE A 88 -8.62 -5.04 3.23
C PHE A 88 -8.57 -6.41 3.92
N MET A 89 -9.65 -6.86 4.57
CA MET A 89 -9.74 -8.22 5.12
C MET A 89 -9.59 -9.28 4.02
N PHE A 90 -10.19 -9.09 2.85
CA PHE A 90 -10.00 -9.99 1.72
C PHE A 90 -8.54 -10.01 1.22
N LEU A 91 -7.86 -8.86 1.23
CA LEU A 91 -6.43 -8.80 0.92
C LEU A 91 -5.59 -9.63 1.92
N LEU A 92 -5.84 -9.48 3.23
CA LEU A 92 -5.16 -10.28 4.26
C LEU A 92 -5.41 -11.78 4.09
N VAL A 93 -6.65 -12.18 3.80
CA VAL A 93 -6.98 -13.59 3.50
C VAL A 93 -6.21 -14.10 2.28
N LYS A 94 -6.06 -13.27 1.23
CA LYS A 94 -5.24 -13.63 0.06
C LYS A 94 -3.78 -13.83 0.45
N PHE A 95 -3.20 -12.98 1.29
CA PHE A 95 -1.82 -13.16 1.74
C PHE A 95 -1.63 -14.40 2.60
N TRP A 96 -2.58 -14.69 3.49
CA TRP A 96 -2.55 -15.90 4.29
C TRP A 96 -2.63 -17.16 3.43
N ASN A 97 -3.54 -17.19 2.44
CA ASN A 97 -3.66 -18.30 1.49
C ASN A 97 -2.40 -18.54 0.66
N ASN A 98 -1.60 -17.50 0.41
CA ASN A 98 -0.32 -17.60 -0.31
C ASN A 98 0.88 -17.77 0.63
N HIS A 99 0.66 -18.04 1.92
CA HIS A 99 1.71 -18.21 2.93
C HIS A 99 2.63 -17.00 3.14
N LEU A 100 2.16 -15.80 2.80
CA LEU A 100 2.90 -14.53 2.99
C LEU A 100 2.76 -13.98 4.41
N ILE A 101 1.66 -14.32 5.10
CA ILE A 101 1.41 -13.92 6.49
C ILE A 101 0.77 -15.08 7.27
N ASP A 102 0.84 -15.01 8.59
CA ASP A 102 0.17 -15.94 9.49
C ASP A 102 -1.11 -15.35 10.12
N GLY A 103 -1.81 -16.16 10.92
CA GLY A 103 -3.01 -15.72 11.63
C GLY A 103 -2.77 -14.64 12.69
N GLN A 104 -1.56 -14.59 13.27
CA GLN A 104 -1.22 -13.58 14.27
C GLN A 104 -1.15 -12.21 13.61
N VAL A 105 -0.46 -12.10 12.48
CA VAL A 105 -0.35 -10.86 11.69
C VAL A 105 -1.73 -10.35 11.29
N MET A 106 -2.63 -11.23 10.83
CA MET A 106 -4.00 -10.84 10.49
C MET A 106 -4.74 -10.25 11.71
N ASN A 107 -4.65 -10.92 12.86
CA ASN A 107 -5.31 -10.46 14.08
C ASN A 107 -4.75 -9.11 14.57
N ASP A 108 -3.43 -8.94 14.51
CA ASP A 108 -2.76 -7.69 14.91
C ASP A 108 -3.18 -6.52 14.01
N CYS A 109 -3.30 -6.78 12.70
CA CYS A 109 -3.74 -5.76 11.74
C CYS A 109 -5.18 -5.31 12.03
N LEU A 110 -6.10 -6.26 12.26
CA LEU A 110 -7.50 -5.94 12.54
C LEU A 110 -7.66 -5.26 13.90
N SER A 111 -6.93 -5.72 14.91
CA SER A 111 -6.91 -5.10 16.23
C SER A 111 -6.41 -3.65 16.16
N THR A 112 -5.44 -3.35 15.30
CA THR A 112 -4.95 -1.97 15.11
C THR A 112 -6.04 -1.02 14.60
N ILE A 113 -6.93 -1.49 13.72
CA ILE A 113 -8.07 -0.70 13.22
C ILE A 113 -9.06 -0.40 14.37
N ASP A 114 -9.27 -1.39 15.24
CA ASP A 114 -10.24 -1.32 16.34
C ASP A 114 -9.75 -0.49 17.54
N VAL A 115 -8.45 -0.56 17.88
CA VAL A 115 -7.86 0.11 19.07
C VAL A 115 -7.80 1.64 18.95
N LEU A 116 -7.66 2.19 17.74
CA LEU A 116 -7.64 3.64 17.51
C LEU A 116 -9.04 4.31 17.56
N GLY A 117 -10.06 3.60 18.06
CA GLY A 117 -11.45 4.04 18.17
C GLY A 117 -11.91 4.47 19.57
N HIS A 118 -11.00 4.62 20.54
CA HIS A 118 -11.28 5.11 21.89
C HIS A 118 -10.68 6.49 22.16
#